data_AF-R6P4B5-F1
#
_entry.id   AF-R6P4B5-F1
#
_cell.length_a   1.000
_cell.length_b   1.000
_cell.length_c   1.000
_cell.angle_alpha   90.00
_cell.angle_beta   90.00
_cell.angle_gamma   90.00
#
_symmetry.space_group_name_H-M   'P 1'
#
loop_
_entity.id
_entity.type
_entity.pdbx_description
1 polymer ?
#
loop_
_entity_poly.entity_id
_entity_poly.type
_entity_poly.pdbx_seq_one_letter_code
_entity_poly.pdbx_strand_id
1 'polypeptide(L)'
;MYADLEAGTVAYIGNGGTNNSMLAVDIKKGPTPVTVTTKLTLGNSATTIPANAIVTIGGQTVTADENGNIEFNGKTSTSYKVSYEANGVRYESTLSIGDDGTVTSTLNLPQVSGDATVTVKTANGTAVASKKVTLTYYVGAKPVFYTVTTDENGVATFPNLGFNTYNVAIAGYTSTTETFAPVEGNIALTINDATAKNYSTLPANASNDNLYVGYTPNATVTTTYDSVQDAVDNATAGQTIYVAAGTYKEMVTITKDIKIVGNSAADTIITYNDSQSGNDSTAPNGATEKTKFHGDTVAINGSVNVEFENIQIKNTAEADLGVAQNATALSAYGDNLAATVKLTNCTIWATRDTIFTGKVNANNTWTFDNCTIAGFQDVVCGTGDVTLNDCIWELSLSSDARFLVPNSSLTVTTKMVANNLTINDTTDTGFTAKTYLGRGWGTSGCSLASTQVIVNGYTDNSGTLVTDGVYHGYDTSLANNDGTTLADANWLVRAKQNENYYTTNRDLDTVAINTLQTPVTKDEDGDYLFKGVVNNSLLAKADYIGFAVFNADGTFVGNTKNDTVYRVTGEEGDNLYTVNYFKNMPAEGCIVKGFVQYDGVKIMNEVSNQTVTAE
;
A
#
# COMPACT_ATOMS: atom_id res chain seq x y z
N MET A 1 -26.54 -35.55 -43.37
CA MET A 1 -27.06 -36.80 -42.78
C MET A 1 -27.17 -36.58 -41.29
N TYR A 2 -28.33 -36.85 -40.70
CA TYR A 2 -28.48 -36.97 -39.25
C TYR A 2 -28.65 -38.47 -38.99
N ALA A 3 -27.84 -39.02 -38.08
CA ALA A 3 -27.91 -40.42 -37.68
C ALA A 3 -27.90 -40.47 -36.16
N ASP A 4 -28.84 -41.19 -35.58
CA ASP A 4 -28.82 -41.53 -34.16
C ASP A 4 -27.76 -42.61 -33.95
N LEU A 5 -26.72 -42.28 -33.19
CA LEU A 5 -25.59 -43.18 -32.92
C LEU A 5 -25.66 -43.63 -31.46
N GLU A 6 -25.51 -44.94 -31.22
CA GLU A 6 -25.42 -45.47 -29.86
C GLU A 6 -24.08 -45.10 -29.22
N ALA A 7 -24.12 -44.62 -27.98
CA ALA A 7 -22.92 -44.25 -27.25
C ALA A 7 -22.09 -45.50 -26.89
N GLY A 8 -20.78 -45.45 -27.10
CA GLY A 8 -19.86 -46.58 -26.99
C GLY A 8 -19.60 -47.34 -28.30
N THR A 9 -20.02 -46.78 -29.45
CA THR A 9 -19.80 -47.37 -30.78
C THR A 9 -18.84 -46.51 -31.62
N VAL A 10 -18.21 -47.13 -32.62
CA VAL A 10 -17.37 -46.41 -33.59
C VAL A 10 -18.19 -46.14 -34.85
N ALA A 11 -18.41 -44.87 -35.15
CA ALA A 11 -19.06 -44.44 -36.37
C ALA A 11 -18.01 -44.23 -37.47
N TYR A 12 -18.20 -44.88 -38.61
CA TYR A 12 -17.32 -44.69 -39.76
C TYR A 12 -17.97 -43.75 -40.78
N ILE A 13 -17.32 -42.63 -41.07
CA ILE A 13 -17.81 -41.62 -42.01
C ILE A 13 -17.00 -41.74 -43.31
N GLY A 14 -17.67 -42.18 -44.37
CA GLY A 14 -17.10 -42.22 -45.73
C GLY A 14 -17.47 -40.96 -46.51
N ASN A 15 -16.50 -40.36 -47.21
CA ASN A 15 -16.77 -39.32 -48.21
C ASN A 15 -17.08 -40.00 -49.55
N GLY A 16 -18.21 -39.67 -50.19
CA GLY A 16 -18.73 -40.33 -51.40
C GLY A 16 -17.96 -40.03 -52.70
N GLY A 17 -16.62 -40.10 -52.67
CA GLY A 17 -15.74 -39.97 -53.82
C GLY A 17 -14.78 -41.15 -53.94
N THR A 18 -14.12 -41.28 -55.09
CA THR A 18 -13.34 -42.47 -55.53
C THR A 18 -12.09 -42.82 -54.70
N ASN A 19 -11.86 -42.17 -53.56
CA ASN A 19 -10.75 -42.45 -52.66
C ASN A 19 -11.27 -43.08 -51.37
N ASN A 20 -10.88 -44.32 -51.09
CA ASN A 20 -11.32 -45.17 -49.97
C ASN A 20 -10.79 -44.70 -48.59
N SER A 21 -11.02 -43.44 -48.21
CA SER A 21 -10.65 -42.91 -46.89
C SER A 21 -11.87 -42.88 -45.99
N MET A 22 -11.86 -43.67 -44.91
CA MET A 22 -12.91 -43.69 -43.88
C MET A 22 -12.40 -43.01 -42.60
N LEU A 23 -13.15 -42.05 -42.07
CA LEU A 23 -12.87 -41.47 -40.76
C LEU A 23 -13.61 -42.30 -39.70
N ALA A 24 -12.86 -42.94 -38.80
CA ALA A 24 -13.44 -43.56 -37.61
C ALA A 24 -13.61 -42.48 -36.53
N VAL A 25 -14.85 -42.26 -36.10
CA VAL A 25 -15.21 -41.37 -34.99
C VAL A 25 -15.69 -42.24 -33.84
N ASP A 26 -14.93 -42.25 -32.76
CA ASP A 26 -15.28 -42.97 -31.54
C ASP A 26 -16.33 -42.19 -30.75
N ILE A 27 -17.54 -42.73 -30.65
CA ILE A 27 -18.64 -42.11 -29.91
C ILE A 27 -18.52 -42.55 -28.46
N LYS A 28 -17.84 -41.74 -27.64
CA LYS A 28 -17.63 -42.08 -26.22
C LYS A 28 -18.96 -42.22 -25.48
N LYS A 29 -19.09 -43.30 -24.69
CA LYS A 29 -20.17 -43.46 -23.72
C LYS A 29 -20.02 -42.38 -22.63
N GLY A 30 -21.03 -41.55 -22.46
CA GLY A 30 -21.05 -40.55 -21.39
C GLY A 30 -21.12 -41.20 -20.00
N PRO A 31 -20.73 -40.50 -18.93
CA PRO A 31 -20.85 -40.99 -17.56
C PRO A 31 -22.29 -41.37 -17.22
N THR A 32 -22.52 -42.62 -16.80
CA THR A 32 -23.84 -43.11 -16.40
C THR A 32 -24.01 -43.11 -14.88
N PRO A 33 -25.18 -42.75 -14.33
CA PRO A 33 -25.44 -42.84 -12.90
C PRO A 33 -25.25 -44.26 -12.36
N VAL A 34 -24.64 -44.39 -11.18
CA VAL A 34 -24.43 -45.67 -10.49
C VAL A 34 -24.52 -45.47 -8.98
N THR A 35 -25.16 -46.41 -8.28
CA THR A 35 -25.13 -46.46 -6.81
C THR A 35 -23.87 -47.19 -6.37
N VAL A 36 -23.08 -46.53 -5.53
CA VAL A 36 -21.78 -47.01 -5.07
C VAL A 36 -21.85 -47.31 -3.59
N THR A 37 -21.40 -48.50 -3.22
CA THR A 37 -21.12 -48.88 -1.83
C THR A 37 -19.63 -49.08 -1.67
N THR A 38 -19.02 -48.41 -0.70
CA THR A 38 -17.60 -48.61 -0.36
C THR A 38 -17.40 -48.53 1.14
N LYS A 39 -16.46 -49.31 1.68
CA LYS A 39 -16.06 -49.25 3.08
C LYS A 39 -14.97 -48.19 3.27
N LEU A 40 -15.10 -47.36 4.30
CA LEU A 40 -14.07 -46.37 4.64
C LEU A 40 -13.22 -46.81 5.83
N THR A 41 -11.92 -46.62 5.68
CA THR A 41 -10.92 -46.85 6.73
C THR A 41 -10.06 -45.60 6.91
N LEU A 42 -9.50 -45.39 8.10
CA LEU A 42 -8.76 -44.20 8.49
C LEU A 42 -7.29 -44.51 8.74
N GLY A 43 -6.42 -43.67 8.18
CA GLY A 43 -4.99 -43.62 8.46
C GLY A 43 -4.22 -44.90 8.10
N ASN A 44 -3.00 -45.00 8.61
CA ASN A 44 -2.09 -46.13 8.42
C ASN A 44 -2.54 -47.38 9.19
N SER A 45 -3.32 -47.19 10.26
CA SER A 45 -3.90 -48.31 11.02
C SER A 45 -5.12 -48.92 10.32
N ALA A 46 -5.60 -48.30 9.23
CA ALA A 46 -6.77 -48.72 8.46
C ALA A 46 -8.01 -48.98 9.35
N THR A 47 -8.20 -48.15 10.38
CA THR A 47 -9.29 -48.31 11.34
C THR A 47 -10.61 -47.99 10.66
N THR A 48 -11.64 -48.82 10.84
CA THR A 48 -12.97 -48.55 10.26
C THR A 48 -13.51 -47.22 10.78
N ILE A 49 -14.10 -46.41 9.89
CA ILE A 49 -14.75 -45.14 10.29
C ILE A 49 -15.89 -45.38 11.29
N PRO A 50 -16.14 -44.49 12.27
CA PRO A 50 -17.21 -44.67 13.25
C PRO A 50 -18.60 -44.76 12.61
N ALA A 51 -19.49 -45.51 13.26
CA ALA A 51 -20.91 -45.55 12.90
C ALA A 51 -21.55 -44.17 12.99
N ASN A 52 -22.44 -43.83 12.06
CA ASN A 52 -23.08 -42.52 11.93
C ASN A 52 -22.13 -41.36 11.63
N ALA A 53 -20.88 -41.63 11.22
CA ALA A 53 -19.98 -40.60 10.76
C ALA A 53 -20.53 -39.88 9.52
N ILE A 54 -20.47 -38.55 9.54
CA ILE A 54 -20.86 -37.70 8.43
C ILE A 54 -19.65 -37.53 7.50
N VAL A 55 -19.77 -37.98 6.26
CA VAL A 55 -18.70 -37.97 5.25
C VAL A 55 -19.15 -37.12 4.06
N THR A 56 -18.25 -36.31 3.52
CA THR A 56 -18.50 -35.52 2.30
C THR A 56 -17.87 -36.20 1.08
N ILE A 57 -18.63 -36.36 0.00
CA ILE A 57 -18.21 -37.02 -1.24
C ILE A 57 -18.63 -36.16 -2.43
N GLY A 58 -17.67 -35.49 -3.07
CA GLY A 58 -17.92 -34.61 -4.22
C GLY A 58 -19.04 -33.59 -3.99
N GLY A 59 -19.13 -33.04 -2.77
CA GLY A 59 -20.15 -32.07 -2.36
C GLY A 59 -21.46 -32.68 -1.83
N GLN A 60 -21.63 -34.01 -1.88
CA GLN A 60 -22.73 -34.71 -1.21
C GLN A 60 -22.34 -35.06 0.22
N THR A 61 -23.30 -35.07 1.14
CA THR A 61 -23.11 -35.54 2.51
C THR A 61 -23.77 -36.90 2.69
N VAL A 62 -23.03 -37.86 3.20
CA VAL A 62 -23.52 -39.22 3.47
C VAL A 62 -23.16 -39.67 4.88
N THR A 63 -23.94 -40.60 5.40
CA THR A 63 -23.76 -41.15 6.75
C THR A 63 -23.25 -42.58 6.64
N ALA A 64 -22.18 -42.90 7.39
CA ALA A 64 -21.64 -44.25 7.45
C ALA A 64 -22.54 -45.18 8.28
N ASP A 65 -22.69 -46.43 7.84
CA ASP A 65 -23.40 -47.48 8.57
C ASP A 65 -22.58 -48.01 9.77
N GLU A 66 -23.13 -49.01 10.49
CA GLU A 66 -22.50 -49.64 11.64
C GLU A 66 -21.16 -50.37 11.34
N ASN A 67 -20.91 -50.67 10.07
CA ASN A 67 -19.71 -51.35 9.58
C ASN A 67 -18.74 -50.39 8.85
N GLY A 68 -19.03 -49.08 8.84
CA GLY A 68 -18.25 -48.05 8.17
C GLY A 68 -18.41 -48.04 6.64
N ASN A 69 -19.47 -48.64 6.12
CA ASN A 69 -19.82 -48.51 4.70
C ASN A 69 -20.59 -47.22 4.46
N ILE A 70 -20.36 -46.65 3.29
CA ILE A 70 -21.12 -45.52 2.75
C ILE A 70 -21.80 -45.95 1.46
N GLU A 71 -23.00 -45.42 1.24
CA GLU A 71 -23.73 -45.56 -0.02
C GLU A 71 -24.04 -44.19 -0.60
N PHE A 72 -23.73 -43.96 -1.88
CA PHE A 72 -24.03 -42.72 -2.56
C PHE A 72 -24.26 -42.92 -4.06
N ASN A 73 -24.92 -41.94 -4.70
CA ASN A 73 -25.13 -41.94 -6.13
C ASN A 73 -24.00 -41.18 -6.84
N GLY A 74 -23.20 -41.90 -7.63
CA GLY A 74 -22.10 -41.38 -8.43
C GLY A 74 -22.35 -41.54 -9.94
N LYS A 75 -21.30 -41.31 -10.73
CA LYS A 75 -21.29 -41.52 -12.18
C LYS A 75 -20.05 -42.33 -12.57
N THR A 76 -20.17 -43.20 -13.57
CA THR A 76 -19.02 -43.90 -14.15
C THR A 76 -17.96 -42.94 -14.68
N SER A 77 -16.72 -43.39 -14.81
CA SER A 77 -15.60 -42.59 -15.31
C SER A 77 -15.36 -41.27 -14.55
N THR A 78 -15.73 -41.23 -13.26
CA THR A 78 -15.70 -40.00 -12.45
C THR A 78 -14.95 -40.27 -11.14
N SER A 79 -14.16 -39.29 -10.69
CA SER A 79 -13.48 -39.32 -9.40
C SER A 79 -14.08 -38.29 -8.45
N TYR A 80 -14.25 -38.69 -7.19
CA TYR A 80 -14.85 -37.88 -6.13
C TYR A 80 -13.85 -37.69 -5.00
N LYS A 81 -13.67 -36.44 -4.56
CA LYS A 81 -12.98 -36.17 -3.31
C LYS A 81 -13.86 -36.67 -2.16
N VAL A 82 -13.29 -37.50 -1.30
CA VAL A 82 -13.91 -38.01 -0.07
C VAL A 82 -13.20 -37.36 1.11
N SER A 83 -13.95 -36.75 2.01
CA SER A 83 -13.40 -36.12 3.21
C SER A 83 -14.22 -36.44 4.46
N TYR A 84 -13.51 -36.67 5.56
CA TYR A 84 -14.07 -36.90 6.88
C TYR A 84 -13.29 -36.08 7.91
N GLU A 85 -13.98 -35.44 8.84
CA GLU A 85 -13.37 -34.68 9.94
C GLU A 85 -13.99 -35.10 11.27
N ALA A 86 -13.14 -35.34 12.27
CA ALA A 86 -13.57 -35.63 13.63
C ALA A 86 -12.50 -35.18 14.63
N ASN A 87 -12.93 -34.51 15.71
CA ASN A 87 -12.08 -34.07 16.82
C ASN A 87 -10.80 -33.31 16.37
N GLY A 88 -10.93 -32.38 15.42
CA GLY A 88 -9.77 -31.61 14.92
C GLY A 88 -8.82 -32.41 14.03
N VAL A 89 -9.22 -33.61 13.58
CA VAL A 89 -8.47 -34.46 12.67
C VAL A 89 -9.23 -34.62 11.36
N ARG A 90 -8.55 -34.34 10.25
CA ARG A 90 -9.12 -34.42 8.90
C ARG A 90 -8.46 -35.53 8.11
N TYR A 91 -9.28 -36.28 7.40
CA TYR A 91 -8.91 -37.39 6.55
C TYR A 91 -9.46 -37.16 5.14
N GLU A 92 -8.64 -37.37 4.12
CA GLU A 92 -9.04 -37.11 2.74
C GLU A 92 -8.48 -38.16 1.78
N SER A 93 -9.26 -38.55 0.78
CA SER A 93 -8.81 -39.43 -0.31
C SER A 93 -9.62 -39.16 -1.58
N THR A 94 -9.28 -39.86 -2.66
CA THR A 94 -10.01 -39.81 -3.93
C THR A 94 -10.63 -41.17 -4.22
N LEU A 95 -11.94 -41.19 -4.42
CA LEU A 95 -12.68 -42.38 -4.85
C LEU A 95 -12.93 -42.30 -6.36
N SER A 96 -12.37 -43.22 -7.13
CA SER A 96 -12.57 -43.30 -8.58
C SER A 96 -13.57 -44.41 -8.94
N ILE A 97 -14.52 -44.09 -9.82
CA ILE A 97 -15.48 -45.04 -10.39
C ILE A 97 -15.06 -45.32 -11.84
N GLY A 98 -14.83 -46.59 -12.15
CA GLY A 98 -14.44 -47.06 -13.49
C GLY A 98 -15.54 -46.89 -14.54
N ASP A 99 -15.18 -47.10 -15.81
CA ASP A 99 -16.09 -47.01 -16.95
C ASP A 99 -17.22 -48.07 -16.89
N ASP A 100 -16.92 -49.22 -16.29
CA ASP A 100 -17.84 -50.33 -16.03
C ASP A 100 -18.59 -50.20 -14.69
N GLY A 101 -18.39 -49.11 -13.95
CA GLY A 101 -18.96 -48.90 -12.62
C GLY A 101 -18.20 -49.58 -11.49
N THR A 102 -17.05 -50.20 -11.75
CA THR A 102 -16.19 -50.75 -10.70
C THR A 102 -15.69 -49.67 -9.76
N VAL A 103 -15.60 -50.01 -8.48
CA VAL A 103 -15.15 -49.13 -7.41
C VAL A 103 -14.30 -49.92 -6.43
N THR A 104 -13.36 -49.27 -5.76
CA THR A 104 -12.60 -49.88 -4.68
C THR A 104 -13.54 -50.28 -3.54
N SER A 105 -13.53 -51.56 -3.16
CA SER A 105 -14.40 -52.09 -2.10
C SER A 105 -14.07 -51.53 -0.72
N THR A 106 -12.82 -51.10 -0.50
CA THR A 106 -12.38 -50.39 0.70
C THR A 106 -11.48 -49.24 0.31
N LEU A 107 -11.84 -48.03 0.69
CA LEU A 107 -11.05 -46.83 0.51
C LEU A 107 -10.38 -46.45 1.83
N ASN A 108 -9.05 -46.33 1.81
CA ASN A 108 -8.33 -45.75 2.94
C ASN A 108 -8.30 -44.22 2.82
N LEU A 109 -8.63 -43.55 3.92
CA LEU A 109 -8.57 -42.11 4.09
C LEU A 109 -7.34 -41.78 4.95
N PRO A 110 -6.18 -41.41 4.36
CA PRO A 110 -5.04 -40.96 5.13
C PRO A 110 -5.37 -39.68 5.90
N GLN A 111 -4.71 -39.50 7.05
CA GLN A 111 -4.79 -38.25 7.78
C GLN A 111 -4.09 -37.15 6.97
N VAL A 112 -4.69 -35.97 6.87
CA VAL A 112 -4.12 -34.80 6.17
C VAL A 112 -3.96 -33.57 7.06
N SER A 113 -4.62 -33.53 8.23
CA SER A 113 -4.38 -32.54 9.28
C SER A 113 -4.75 -33.05 10.67
N GLY A 114 -4.25 -32.41 11.72
CA GLY A 114 -4.57 -32.72 13.11
C GLY A 114 -4.21 -31.58 14.06
N ASP A 115 -4.75 -31.60 15.28
CA ASP A 115 -4.30 -30.71 16.35
C ASP A 115 -2.82 -30.99 16.68
N ALA A 116 -1.97 -30.00 16.42
CA ALA A 116 -0.54 -30.07 16.60
C ALA A 116 -0.10 -29.34 17.87
N THR A 117 0.99 -29.77 18.49
CA THR A 117 1.58 -29.05 19.64
C THR A 117 3.03 -28.70 19.40
N VAL A 118 3.43 -27.50 19.80
CA VAL A 118 4.83 -27.07 19.87
C VAL A 118 5.14 -26.74 21.32
N THR A 119 5.99 -27.55 21.96
CA THR A 119 6.47 -27.30 23.33
C THR A 119 7.81 -26.59 23.27
N VAL A 120 7.94 -25.46 23.95
CA VAL A 120 9.15 -24.63 23.95
C VAL A 120 9.77 -24.55 25.34
N LYS A 121 11.04 -24.97 25.43
CA LYS A 121 11.86 -24.95 26.64
C LYS A 121 13.25 -24.42 26.35
N THR A 122 13.84 -23.80 27.35
CA THR A 122 15.27 -23.44 27.34
C THR A 122 16.15 -24.69 27.49
N ALA A 123 17.45 -24.56 27.22
CA ALA A 123 18.45 -25.63 27.40
C ALA A 123 18.44 -26.29 28.79
N ASN A 124 18.00 -25.56 29.82
CA ASN A 124 17.91 -26.04 31.19
C ASN A 124 16.53 -26.65 31.53
N GLY A 125 15.65 -26.82 30.54
CA GLY A 125 14.32 -27.41 30.71
C GLY A 125 13.23 -26.45 31.21
N THR A 126 13.55 -25.16 31.43
CA THR A 126 12.56 -24.15 31.82
C THR A 126 11.58 -23.87 30.69
N ALA A 127 10.27 -23.94 30.98
CA ALA A 127 9.21 -23.62 30.03
C ALA A 127 9.26 -22.15 29.60
N VAL A 128 9.09 -21.91 28.30
CA VAL A 128 8.96 -20.56 27.73
C VAL A 128 7.48 -20.22 27.64
N ALA A 129 6.92 -19.69 28.73
CA ALA A 129 5.50 -19.37 28.86
C ALA A 129 5.15 -17.99 28.28
N SER A 130 3.88 -17.83 27.87
CA SER A 130 3.31 -16.56 27.41
C SER A 130 4.06 -15.91 26.24
N LYS A 131 4.61 -16.73 25.34
CA LYS A 131 5.30 -16.28 24.12
C LYS A 131 4.57 -16.76 22.88
N LYS A 132 4.46 -15.90 21.86
CA LYS A 132 3.89 -16.27 20.57
C LYS A 132 4.84 -17.23 19.84
N VAL A 133 4.29 -18.36 19.39
CA VAL A 133 4.92 -19.29 18.45
C VAL A 133 4.21 -19.12 17.11
N THR A 134 4.99 -18.85 16.07
CA THR A 134 4.50 -18.68 14.71
C THR A 134 5.03 -19.82 13.84
N LEU A 135 4.11 -20.53 13.18
CA LEU A 135 4.39 -21.53 12.17
C LEU A 135 4.12 -20.93 10.79
N THR A 136 5.09 -21.01 9.89
CA THR A 136 4.95 -20.47 8.53
C THR A 136 5.20 -21.56 7.49
N TYR A 137 4.27 -21.80 6.57
CA TYR A 137 4.53 -22.62 5.39
C TYR A 137 4.30 -21.81 4.12
N TYR A 138 4.81 -22.29 2.99
CA TYR A 138 4.74 -21.56 1.72
C TYR A 138 3.89 -22.30 0.68
N VAL A 139 2.97 -21.58 0.04
CA VAL A 139 2.24 -22.00 -1.16
C VAL A 139 2.82 -21.25 -2.36
N GLY A 140 3.79 -21.85 -3.05
CA GLY A 140 4.63 -21.12 -4.00
C GLY A 140 5.50 -20.10 -3.27
N ALA A 141 5.44 -18.82 -3.65
CA ALA A 141 6.11 -17.73 -2.93
C ALA A 141 5.29 -17.21 -1.73
N LYS A 142 4.06 -17.70 -1.54
CA LYS A 142 3.10 -17.13 -0.58
C LYS A 142 3.23 -17.75 0.81
N PRO A 143 3.60 -16.99 1.86
CA PRO A 143 3.63 -17.50 3.21
C PRO A 143 2.20 -17.58 3.79
N VAL A 144 1.95 -18.59 4.61
CA VAL A 144 0.72 -18.77 5.39
C VAL A 144 1.14 -19.01 6.84
N PHE A 145 0.52 -18.27 7.77
CA PHE A 145 0.93 -18.24 9.18
C PHE A 145 -0.11 -18.87 10.10
N TYR A 146 0.38 -19.52 11.14
CA TYR A 146 -0.40 -19.88 12.32
C TYR A 146 0.32 -19.35 13.55
N THR A 147 -0.38 -18.63 14.41
CA THR A 147 0.23 -18.03 15.60
C THR A 147 -0.57 -18.37 16.83
N VAL A 148 0.11 -18.93 17.84
CA VAL A 148 -0.47 -19.34 19.12
C VAL A 148 0.47 -18.94 20.25
N THR A 149 -0.06 -18.43 21.34
CA THR A 149 0.71 -18.11 22.55
C THR A 149 0.89 -19.36 23.40
N THR A 150 2.11 -19.60 23.89
CA THR A 150 2.39 -20.70 24.81
C THR A 150 1.69 -20.52 26.16
N ASP A 151 1.19 -21.63 26.70
CA ASP A 151 0.67 -21.70 28.06
C ASP A 151 1.80 -21.64 29.12
N GLU A 152 1.43 -21.81 30.40
CA GLU A 152 2.38 -21.84 31.52
C GLU A 152 3.44 -22.96 31.44
N ASN A 153 3.16 -24.03 30.66
CA ASN A 153 4.05 -25.16 30.45
C ASN A 153 4.90 -25.01 29.18
N GLY A 154 4.79 -23.87 28.48
CA GLY A 154 5.50 -23.59 27.24
C GLY A 154 4.88 -24.29 26.03
N VAL A 155 3.61 -24.72 26.09
CA VAL A 155 2.92 -25.46 25.03
C VAL A 155 2.05 -24.53 24.21
N ALA A 156 2.24 -24.54 22.89
CA ALA A 156 1.36 -23.90 21.91
C ALA A 156 0.61 -24.97 21.11
N THR A 157 -0.72 -24.91 21.09
CA THR A 157 -1.60 -25.89 20.41
C THR A 157 -2.22 -25.28 19.16
N PHE A 158 -1.93 -25.87 18.00
CA PHE A 158 -2.39 -25.45 16.69
C PHE A 158 -3.48 -26.39 16.18
N PRO A 159 -4.76 -25.98 16.21
CA PRO A 159 -5.85 -26.86 15.81
C PRO A 159 -5.86 -27.11 14.30
N ASN A 160 -6.25 -28.32 13.88
CA ASN A 160 -6.44 -28.68 12.47
C ASN A 160 -5.22 -28.36 11.54
N LEU A 161 -3.98 -28.44 12.05
CA LEU A 161 -2.76 -28.12 11.31
C LEU A 161 -2.46 -29.18 10.23
N GLY A 162 -2.27 -28.74 8.99
CA GLY A 162 -1.96 -29.62 7.86
C GLY A 162 -0.56 -30.23 7.91
N PHE A 163 -0.31 -31.27 7.11
CA PHE A 163 1.01 -31.91 7.00
C PHE A 163 1.94 -31.21 5.99
N ASN A 164 2.22 -29.94 6.24
CA ASN A 164 3.25 -29.18 5.52
C ASN A 164 4.58 -29.17 6.30
N THR A 165 5.65 -28.71 5.67
CA THR A 165 6.84 -28.28 6.41
C THR A 165 6.68 -26.81 6.79
N TYR A 166 6.73 -26.53 8.08
CA TYR A 166 6.59 -25.19 8.65
C TYR A 166 7.94 -24.69 9.14
N ASN A 167 8.26 -23.43 8.88
CA ASN A 167 9.27 -22.71 9.64
C ASN A 167 8.71 -22.32 11.00
N VAL A 168 9.53 -22.39 12.05
CA VAL A 168 9.14 -22.11 13.43
C VAL A 168 9.83 -20.84 13.92
N ALA A 169 9.06 -19.89 14.43
CA ALA A 169 9.57 -18.69 15.08
C ALA A 169 8.95 -18.53 16.48
N ILE A 170 9.76 -18.07 17.44
CA ILE A 170 9.35 -17.90 18.84
C ILE A 170 9.64 -16.44 19.24
N ALA A 171 8.61 -15.70 19.64
CA ALA A 171 8.76 -14.31 20.05
C ALA A 171 9.74 -14.19 21.24
N GLY A 172 10.78 -13.37 21.08
CA GLY A 172 11.81 -13.17 22.11
C GLY A 172 12.89 -14.25 22.20
N TYR A 173 12.84 -15.30 21.37
CA TYR A 173 13.77 -16.43 21.46
C TYR A 173 14.33 -16.85 20.09
N THR A 174 15.49 -17.50 20.11
CA THR A 174 16.11 -18.24 18.99
C THR A 174 16.27 -19.71 19.38
N SER A 175 16.26 -20.62 18.40
CA SER A 175 16.50 -22.05 18.60
C SER A 175 17.22 -22.61 17.37
N THR A 176 17.94 -23.73 17.53
CA THR A 176 18.48 -24.48 16.39
C THR A 176 17.41 -25.25 15.62
N THR A 177 16.21 -25.42 16.20
CA THR A 177 15.06 -26.03 15.54
C THR A 177 14.33 -24.96 14.74
N GLU A 178 14.58 -24.93 13.43
CA GLU A 178 13.99 -23.94 12.52
C GLU A 178 12.73 -24.43 11.83
N THR A 179 12.46 -25.75 11.81
CA THR A 179 11.32 -26.32 11.09
C THR A 179 10.53 -27.36 11.89
N PHE A 180 9.26 -27.51 11.51
CA PHE A 180 8.31 -28.50 12.00
C PHE A 180 7.59 -29.16 10.83
N ALA A 181 7.69 -30.48 10.69
CA ALA A 181 6.99 -31.24 9.66
C ALA A 181 6.09 -32.29 10.34
N PRO A 182 4.86 -31.93 10.75
CA PRO A 182 3.91 -32.89 11.31
C PRO A 182 3.61 -33.99 10.30
N VAL A 183 3.52 -35.21 10.80
CA VAL A 183 3.14 -36.40 10.04
C VAL A 183 2.10 -37.20 10.79
N GLU A 184 1.41 -38.09 10.10
CA GLU A 184 0.45 -38.99 10.73
C GLU A 184 1.08 -39.74 11.92
N GLY A 185 0.41 -39.68 13.07
CA GLY A 185 0.87 -40.29 14.33
C GLY A 185 1.97 -39.54 15.08
N ASN A 186 2.58 -38.49 14.50
CA ASN A 186 3.54 -37.62 15.17
C ASN A 186 3.35 -36.16 14.77
N ILE A 187 2.50 -35.46 15.52
CA ILE A 187 2.07 -34.08 15.25
C ILE A 187 2.51 -33.16 16.41
N ALA A 188 3.61 -33.51 17.07
CA ALA A 188 4.16 -32.73 18.18
C ALA A 188 5.62 -32.38 17.90
N LEU A 189 5.99 -31.13 18.20
CA LEU A 189 7.37 -30.67 18.23
C LEU A 189 7.76 -30.32 19.67
N THR A 190 8.97 -30.70 20.07
CA THR A 190 9.58 -30.21 21.32
C THR A 190 10.89 -29.50 21.00
N ILE A 191 10.95 -28.22 21.36
CA ILE A 191 12.13 -27.36 21.30
C ILE A 191 12.72 -27.30 22.71
N ASN A 192 13.97 -27.74 22.87
CA ASN A 192 14.64 -27.83 24.18
C ASN A 192 15.84 -26.89 24.31
N ASP A 193 16.07 -25.99 23.36
CA ASP A 193 17.26 -25.14 23.26
C ASP A 193 16.90 -23.66 23.04
N ALA A 194 15.67 -23.27 23.35
CA ALA A 194 15.23 -21.89 23.18
C ALA A 194 16.12 -20.95 24.02
N THR A 195 16.75 -20.00 23.35
CA THR A 195 17.66 -19.01 23.95
C THR A 195 17.06 -17.64 23.75
N ALA A 196 16.98 -16.83 24.83
CA ALA A 196 16.44 -15.48 24.73
C ALA A 196 17.28 -14.63 23.76
N LYS A 197 16.62 -13.83 22.92
CA LYS A 197 17.29 -12.90 22.01
C LYS A 197 18.09 -11.88 22.81
N ASN A 198 19.28 -11.54 22.29
CA ASN A 198 20.07 -10.45 22.80
C ASN A 198 19.46 -9.13 22.35
N TYR A 199 18.65 -8.53 23.22
CA TYR A 199 18.03 -7.23 23.00
C TYR A 199 18.91 -6.08 23.49
N SER A 200 18.64 -4.90 22.94
CA SER A 200 19.29 -3.67 23.38
C SER A 200 18.91 -3.35 24.83
N THR A 201 19.82 -2.72 25.57
CA THR A 201 19.51 -2.18 26.88
C THR A 201 18.60 -0.96 26.74
N LEU A 202 17.66 -0.81 27.68
CA LEU A 202 16.78 0.36 27.72
C LEU A 202 17.56 1.69 27.74
N PRO A 203 17.03 2.76 27.12
CA PRO A 203 17.58 4.11 27.26
C PRO A 203 17.66 4.55 28.74
N ALA A 204 18.63 5.39 29.07
CA ALA A 204 18.92 5.80 30.46
C ALA A 204 17.72 6.41 31.20
N ASN A 205 16.81 7.07 30.48
CA ASN A 205 15.62 7.72 31.03
C ASN A 205 14.33 6.92 30.80
N ALA A 206 14.43 5.60 30.63
CA ALA A 206 13.26 4.77 30.38
C ALA A 206 12.30 4.75 31.58
N SER A 207 11.00 4.88 31.31
CA SER A 207 9.93 4.87 32.33
C SER A 207 8.72 4.07 31.83
N ASN A 208 7.86 3.61 32.76
CA ASN A 208 6.62 2.90 32.42
C ASN A 208 5.54 3.79 31.78
N ASP A 209 5.81 5.09 31.60
CA ASP A 209 4.91 5.96 30.84
C ASP A 209 4.98 5.66 29.34
N ASN A 210 6.03 4.97 28.90
CA ASN A 210 6.30 4.59 27.52
C ASN A 210 6.39 3.07 27.37
N LEU A 211 6.28 2.61 26.14
CA LEU A 211 6.44 1.19 25.78
C LEU A 211 7.75 1.01 25.01
N TYR A 212 8.35 -0.17 25.11
CA TYR A 212 9.65 -0.48 24.55
C TYR A 212 9.63 -1.79 23.78
N VAL A 213 9.99 -1.75 22.50
CA VAL A 213 10.02 -2.90 21.59
C VAL A 213 11.47 -3.28 21.28
N GLY A 214 11.83 -4.55 21.45
CA GLY A 214 13.19 -5.05 21.20
C GLY A 214 14.22 -4.64 22.24
N TYR A 215 13.78 -4.31 23.46
CA TYR A 215 14.64 -3.96 24.60
C TYR A 215 14.55 -5.00 25.72
N THR A 216 15.65 -5.20 26.46
CA THR A 216 15.66 -6.01 27.69
C THR A 216 15.02 -5.23 28.84
N PRO A 217 14.05 -5.81 29.57
CA PRO A 217 13.44 -5.15 30.74
C PRO A 217 14.47 -4.96 31.87
N ASN A 218 14.20 -4.00 32.77
CA ASN A 218 15.00 -3.74 33.96
C ASN A 218 14.11 -3.54 35.20
N ALA A 219 14.69 -3.08 36.32
CA ALA A 219 13.96 -2.88 37.56
C ALA A 219 12.88 -1.78 37.50
N THR A 220 13.01 -0.81 36.59
CA THR A 220 12.05 0.28 36.41
C THR A 220 10.99 -0.11 35.39
N VAL A 221 11.43 -0.54 34.20
CA VAL A 221 10.57 -0.97 33.10
C VAL A 221 10.56 -2.49 33.05
N THR A 222 9.53 -3.06 33.66
CA THR A 222 9.41 -4.52 33.82
C THR A 222 8.78 -5.21 32.61
N THR A 223 8.14 -4.44 31.72
CA THR A 223 7.44 -4.96 30.54
C THR A 223 8.04 -4.35 29.28
N THR A 224 8.52 -5.22 28.39
CA THR A 224 8.95 -4.87 27.03
C THR A 224 8.30 -5.82 26.04
N TYR A 225 8.29 -5.43 24.77
CA TYR A 225 7.58 -6.13 23.70
C TYR A 225 8.55 -6.67 22.66
N ASP A 226 8.20 -7.81 22.06
CA ASP A 226 8.94 -8.43 20.97
C ASP A 226 8.46 -7.96 19.59
N SER A 227 7.25 -7.38 19.51
CA SER A 227 6.61 -6.89 18.29
C SER A 227 6.08 -5.47 18.47
N VAL A 228 6.01 -4.72 17.37
CA VAL A 228 5.44 -3.37 17.33
C VAL A 228 3.93 -3.44 17.53
N GLN A 229 3.23 -4.40 16.91
CA GLN A 229 1.78 -4.54 17.08
C GLN A 229 1.41 -4.79 18.55
N ASP A 230 2.13 -5.66 19.27
CA ASP A 230 1.81 -5.92 20.68
C ASP A 230 1.98 -4.66 21.53
N ALA A 231 2.98 -3.83 21.25
CA ALA A 231 3.12 -2.53 21.90
C ALA A 231 1.97 -1.57 21.53
N VAL A 232 1.56 -1.50 20.26
CA VAL A 232 0.42 -0.68 19.82
C VAL A 232 -0.89 -1.12 20.49
N ASP A 233 -1.12 -2.43 20.61
CA ASP A 233 -2.31 -3.00 21.24
C ASP A 233 -2.38 -2.62 22.72
N ASN A 234 -1.24 -2.69 23.42
CA ASN A 234 -1.14 -2.41 24.86
C ASN A 234 -0.93 -0.92 25.19
N ALA A 235 -0.61 -0.07 24.20
CA ALA A 235 -0.47 1.36 24.41
C ALA A 235 -1.82 2.00 24.78
N THR A 236 -1.79 2.93 25.74
CA THR A 236 -2.86 3.90 25.95
C THR A 236 -2.70 5.06 24.98
N ALA A 237 -3.80 5.70 24.59
CA ALA A 237 -3.77 6.84 23.68
C ALA A 237 -2.84 7.96 24.21
N GLY A 238 -2.02 8.52 23.33
CA GLY A 238 -1.00 9.54 23.60
C GLY A 238 0.36 8.99 24.04
N GLN A 239 0.52 7.68 24.25
CA GLN A 239 1.81 7.11 24.65
C GLN A 239 2.83 7.08 23.52
N THR A 240 4.11 7.08 23.93
CA THR A 240 5.24 6.85 23.02
C THR A 240 5.71 5.39 23.11
N ILE A 241 5.95 4.80 21.95
CA ILE A 241 6.53 3.47 21.76
C ILE A 241 7.94 3.67 21.20
N TYR A 242 8.96 3.26 21.95
CA TYR A 242 10.35 3.24 21.51
C TYR A 242 10.69 1.87 20.92
N VAL A 243 11.23 1.85 19.70
CA VAL A 243 11.57 0.63 18.97
C VAL A 243 13.08 0.57 18.81
N ALA A 244 13.70 -0.52 19.26
CA ALA A 244 15.15 -0.73 19.12
C ALA A 244 15.56 -0.87 17.64
N ALA A 245 16.87 -0.83 17.38
CA ALA A 245 17.41 -1.24 16.09
C ALA A 245 17.04 -2.70 15.80
N GLY A 246 16.57 -2.98 14.59
CA GLY A 246 16.15 -4.31 14.17
C GLY A 246 15.15 -4.28 13.01
N THR A 247 14.97 -5.45 12.40
CA THR A 247 13.95 -5.68 11.37
C THR A 247 12.77 -6.42 11.97
N TYR A 248 11.61 -5.77 11.98
CA TYR A 248 10.34 -6.24 12.50
C TYR A 248 9.46 -6.65 11.34
N LYS A 249 9.46 -7.96 11.01
CA LYS A 249 8.65 -8.51 9.92
C LYS A 249 7.22 -8.76 10.37
N GLU A 250 6.39 -7.74 10.34
CA GLU A 250 5.01 -7.77 10.82
C GLU A 250 4.15 -6.73 10.09
N MET A 251 2.83 -6.87 10.22
CA MET A 251 1.90 -5.84 9.79
C MET A 251 1.32 -5.12 11.01
N VAL A 252 1.30 -3.79 10.99
CA VAL A 252 0.87 -2.96 12.12
C VAL A 252 -0.42 -2.21 11.78
N THR A 253 -1.42 -2.28 12.66
CA THR A 253 -2.68 -1.51 12.58
C THR A 253 -2.77 -0.57 13.77
N ILE A 254 -3.00 0.72 13.51
CA ILE A 254 -3.06 1.78 14.51
C ILE A 254 -4.47 2.37 14.53
N THR A 255 -5.10 2.40 15.70
CA THR A 255 -6.49 2.87 15.89
C THR A 255 -6.63 3.91 17.01
N LYS A 256 -5.51 4.36 17.59
CA LYS A 256 -5.45 5.28 18.73
C LYS A 256 -4.28 6.25 18.56
N ASP A 257 -4.34 7.39 19.24
CA ASP A 257 -3.26 8.38 19.23
C ASP A 257 -1.99 7.75 19.81
N ILE A 258 -0.87 7.79 19.09
CA ILE A 258 0.43 7.27 19.56
C ILE A 258 1.59 7.93 18.82
N LYS A 259 2.77 7.88 19.45
CA LYS A 259 4.05 8.19 18.81
C LYS A 259 4.93 6.94 18.76
N ILE A 260 5.52 6.64 17.60
CA ILE A 260 6.46 5.52 17.43
C ILE A 260 7.84 6.10 17.06
N VAL A 261 8.84 5.81 17.88
CA VAL A 261 10.20 6.32 17.74
C VAL A 261 11.16 5.16 17.55
N GLY A 262 11.75 5.03 16.37
CA GLY A 262 12.84 4.08 16.13
C GLY A 262 14.17 4.58 16.71
N ASN A 263 15.13 3.66 16.81
CA ASN A 263 16.50 3.97 17.20
C ASN A 263 17.17 4.86 16.14
N SER A 264 17.02 4.49 14.87
CA SER A 264 17.40 5.32 13.74
C SER A 264 16.64 4.91 12.48
N ALA A 265 16.50 5.86 11.54
CA ALA A 265 15.94 5.58 10.22
C ALA A 265 16.82 4.64 9.38
N ALA A 266 18.05 4.31 9.81
CA ALA A 266 18.91 3.39 9.08
C ALA A 266 18.74 1.93 9.53
N ASP A 267 18.34 1.70 10.78
CA ASP A 267 18.41 0.37 11.42
C ASP A 267 17.14 -0.10 12.14
N THR A 268 16.13 0.76 12.32
CA THR A 268 14.80 0.33 12.80
C THR A 268 13.85 0.22 11.62
N ILE A 269 13.43 -1.01 11.29
CA ILE A 269 12.67 -1.30 10.07
C ILE A 269 11.42 -2.11 10.42
N ILE A 270 10.24 -1.55 10.16
CA ILE A 270 8.98 -2.31 10.10
C ILE A 270 8.77 -2.73 8.66
N THR A 271 8.66 -4.03 8.40
CA THR A 271 8.55 -4.53 7.03
C THR A 271 7.53 -5.64 6.87
N TYR A 272 6.87 -5.66 5.72
CA TYR A 272 6.15 -6.84 5.26
C TYR A 272 6.23 -6.97 3.74
N ASN A 273 5.62 -8.02 3.16
CA ASN A 273 5.66 -8.30 1.73
C ASN A 273 4.28 -8.72 1.17
N ASP A 274 3.23 -7.99 1.53
CA ASP A 274 1.87 -8.21 1.00
C ASP A 274 1.53 -7.24 -0.14
N SER A 275 0.59 -7.62 -0.99
CA SER A 275 0.21 -6.86 -2.21
C SER A 275 -1.29 -6.90 -2.45
N GLN A 276 -1.77 -6.12 -3.43
CA GLN A 276 -3.19 -6.02 -3.80
C GLN A 276 -3.88 -7.37 -4.05
N SER A 277 -3.23 -8.34 -4.73
CA SER A 277 -3.88 -9.65 -4.97
C SER A 277 -3.95 -10.55 -3.75
N GLY A 278 -3.43 -10.09 -2.61
CA GLY A 278 -3.35 -10.83 -1.37
C GLY A 278 -2.29 -11.93 -1.45
N ASN A 279 -1.31 -11.84 -0.58
CA ASN A 279 -0.42 -12.95 -0.29
C ASN A 279 -1.02 -13.90 0.76
N ASP A 280 -1.94 -13.39 1.58
CA ASP A 280 -2.27 -14.00 2.88
C ASP A 280 -3.74 -13.78 3.31
N SER A 281 -4.25 -14.69 4.14
CA SER A 281 -5.48 -14.52 4.93
C SER A 281 -5.21 -14.11 6.38
N THR A 282 -3.95 -14.20 6.86
CA THR A 282 -3.54 -14.04 8.27
C THR A 282 -2.05 -13.72 8.42
N ALA A 283 -1.68 -12.50 8.81
CA ALA A 283 -0.28 -12.08 9.03
C ALA A 283 0.45 -12.87 10.15
N PRO A 284 1.79 -12.78 10.30
CA PRO A 284 2.55 -13.47 11.36
C PRO A 284 2.10 -13.16 12.79
N ASN A 285 1.50 -12.00 13.03
CA ASN A 285 0.94 -11.63 14.33
C ASN A 285 -0.51 -12.10 14.54
N GLY A 286 -1.08 -12.86 13.58
CA GLY A 286 -2.47 -13.33 13.62
C GLY A 286 -3.50 -12.32 13.13
N ALA A 287 -3.08 -11.20 12.52
CA ALA A 287 -4.01 -10.22 11.96
C ALA A 287 -4.80 -10.82 10.78
N THR A 288 -6.09 -11.05 11.00
CA THR A 288 -7.05 -11.67 10.06
C THR A 288 -7.84 -10.64 9.24
N GLU A 289 -7.86 -9.37 9.65
CA GLU A 289 -8.72 -8.37 9.03
C GLU A 289 -8.08 -7.71 7.80
N LYS A 290 -8.71 -7.95 6.64
CA LYS A 290 -8.42 -7.30 5.36
C LYS A 290 -8.93 -5.84 5.32
N THR A 291 -8.63 -5.04 6.33
CA THR A 291 -8.93 -3.59 6.34
C THR A 291 -7.76 -2.79 5.75
N LYS A 292 -7.34 -3.15 4.53
CA LYS A 292 -6.12 -2.62 3.91
C LYS A 292 -6.35 -2.24 2.45
N PHE A 293 -5.58 -1.27 1.96
CA PHE A 293 -5.60 -0.85 0.56
C PHE A 293 -4.95 -1.92 -0.33
N HIS A 294 -3.63 -2.07 -0.26
CA HIS A 294 -2.85 -2.98 -1.10
C HIS A 294 -1.76 -3.70 -0.29
N GLY A 295 -2.15 -4.45 0.74
CA GLY A 295 -1.20 -5.20 1.56
C GLY A 295 -0.36 -4.33 2.50
N ASP A 296 -1.00 -3.32 3.09
CA ASP A 296 -0.36 -2.27 3.89
C ASP A 296 0.49 -2.83 5.05
N THR A 297 1.79 -2.49 5.06
CA THR A 297 2.71 -2.86 6.15
C THR A 297 2.32 -2.16 7.44
N VAL A 298 2.03 -0.85 7.38
CA VAL A 298 1.43 -0.09 8.48
C VAL A 298 0.13 0.55 7.99
N ALA A 299 -0.97 0.33 8.72
CA ALA A 299 -2.29 0.86 8.40
C ALA A 299 -2.85 1.68 9.57
N ILE A 300 -3.22 2.92 9.29
CA ILE A 300 -3.94 3.80 10.21
C ILE A 300 -5.43 3.63 9.94
N ASN A 301 -6.16 3.12 10.93
CA ASN A 301 -7.57 2.75 10.82
C ASN A 301 -8.42 3.42 11.91
N GLY A 302 -8.22 4.72 12.10
CA GLY A 302 -8.98 5.56 13.03
C GLY A 302 -8.71 7.04 12.76
N SER A 303 -9.62 7.90 13.22
CA SER A 303 -9.40 9.36 13.20
C SER A 303 -8.55 9.73 14.41
N VAL A 304 -7.23 9.61 14.24
CA VAL A 304 -6.24 9.66 15.33
C VAL A 304 -5.03 10.49 14.95
N ASN A 305 -4.25 10.88 15.96
CA ASN A 305 -2.96 11.56 15.79
C ASN A 305 -1.83 10.53 15.91
N VAL A 306 -1.08 10.32 14.83
CA VAL A 306 0.01 9.35 14.78
C VAL A 306 1.31 10.05 14.38
N GLU A 307 2.35 9.86 15.19
CA GLU A 307 3.70 10.35 14.89
C GLU A 307 4.69 9.20 14.68
N PHE A 308 5.52 9.30 13.66
CA PHE A 308 6.67 8.42 13.43
C PHE A 308 7.95 9.23 13.43
N GLU A 309 8.98 8.74 14.11
CA GLU A 309 10.30 9.36 14.15
C GLU A 309 11.40 8.31 14.01
N ASN A 310 12.43 8.60 13.21
CA ASN A 310 13.65 7.79 13.12
C ASN A 310 13.39 6.31 12.79
N ILE A 311 12.52 6.02 11.83
CA ILE A 311 12.10 4.64 11.52
C ILE A 311 11.88 4.42 10.02
N GLN A 312 12.07 3.18 9.56
CA GLN A 312 11.69 2.75 8.22
C GLN A 312 10.39 1.96 8.22
N ILE A 313 9.53 2.20 7.22
CA ILE A 313 8.34 1.41 6.92
C ILE A 313 8.45 0.90 5.50
N LYS A 314 8.52 -0.42 5.31
CA LYS A 314 8.82 -1.04 4.02
C LYS A 314 7.80 -2.11 3.60
N ASN A 315 7.28 -2.00 2.39
CA ASN A 315 6.65 -3.11 1.71
C ASN A 315 7.56 -3.70 0.63
N THR A 316 7.93 -4.96 0.80
CA THR A 316 8.90 -5.71 -0.01
C THR A 316 8.28 -6.70 -0.99
N ALA A 317 6.96 -6.65 -1.22
CA ALA A 317 6.26 -7.62 -2.07
C ALA A 317 6.89 -7.81 -3.46
N GLU A 318 7.14 -6.73 -4.21
CA GLU A 318 7.70 -6.84 -5.57
C GLU A 318 9.14 -7.37 -5.56
N ALA A 319 9.96 -6.99 -4.58
CA ALA A 319 11.35 -7.45 -4.44
C ALA A 319 11.46 -8.91 -3.96
N ASP A 320 10.67 -9.29 -2.96
CA ASP A 320 10.73 -10.62 -2.34
C ASP A 320 10.01 -11.69 -3.18
N LEU A 321 8.91 -11.31 -3.85
CA LEU A 321 7.98 -12.24 -4.48
C LEU A 321 7.96 -12.14 -6.01
N GLY A 322 8.62 -11.12 -6.58
CA GLY A 322 8.58 -10.86 -8.02
C GLY A 322 7.18 -10.49 -8.53
N VAL A 323 6.28 -10.02 -7.65
CA VAL A 323 4.91 -9.65 -8.01
C VAL A 323 4.87 -8.19 -8.47
N ALA A 324 4.62 -7.97 -9.76
CA ALA A 324 4.38 -6.64 -10.33
C ALA A 324 2.96 -6.16 -9.99
N GLN A 325 2.72 -5.88 -8.71
CA GLN A 325 1.42 -5.46 -8.17
C GLN A 325 1.59 -4.33 -7.17
N ASN A 326 0.51 -3.60 -6.94
CA ASN A 326 0.49 -2.52 -5.95
C ASN A 326 0.73 -3.07 -4.54
N ALA A 327 1.56 -2.39 -3.76
CA ALA A 327 2.04 -2.87 -2.47
C ALA A 327 2.33 -1.69 -1.53
N THR A 328 1.39 -1.35 -0.65
CA THR A 328 1.50 -0.15 0.20
C THR A 328 2.44 -0.37 1.38
N ALA A 329 3.31 0.59 1.67
CA ALA A 329 4.09 0.60 2.90
C ALA A 329 3.29 1.20 4.06
N LEU A 330 2.71 2.38 3.86
CA LEU A 330 1.99 3.12 4.89
C LEU A 330 0.65 3.65 4.36
N SER A 331 -0.44 3.41 5.08
CA SER A 331 -1.78 3.85 4.67
C SER A 331 -2.59 4.50 5.79
N ALA A 332 -3.57 5.31 5.40
CA ALA A 332 -4.79 5.55 6.16
C ALA A 332 -5.99 5.01 5.36
N TYR A 333 -6.62 3.92 5.82
CA TYR A 333 -7.57 3.15 5.00
C TYR A 333 -9.01 3.10 5.54
N GLY A 334 -9.27 3.64 6.73
CA GLY A 334 -10.64 3.74 7.24
C GLY A 334 -11.54 4.62 6.36
N ASP A 335 -12.85 4.42 6.44
CA ASP A 335 -13.81 5.24 5.72
C ASP A 335 -13.99 6.60 6.41
N ASN A 336 -13.93 7.70 5.64
CA ASN A 336 -14.15 9.07 6.12
C ASN A 336 -13.29 9.45 7.35
N LEU A 337 -12.04 8.99 7.39
CA LEU A 337 -11.11 9.33 8.48
C LEU A 337 -10.76 10.82 8.49
N ALA A 338 -10.40 11.30 9.67
CA ALA A 338 -9.76 12.60 9.91
C ALA A 338 -8.51 12.40 10.77
N ALA A 339 -7.58 11.59 10.29
CA ALA A 339 -6.32 11.31 10.97
C ALA A 339 -5.29 12.42 10.71
N THR A 340 -4.44 12.69 11.70
CA THR A 340 -3.24 13.52 11.54
C THR A 340 -2.03 12.60 11.62
N VAL A 341 -1.21 12.59 10.56
CA VAL A 341 -0.03 11.72 10.48
C VAL A 341 1.21 12.59 10.28
N LYS A 342 2.16 12.49 11.22
CA LYS A 342 3.44 13.20 11.13
C LYS A 342 4.59 12.21 11.07
N LEU A 343 5.51 12.44 10.14
CA LEU A 343 6.73 11.66 9.99
C LEU A 343 7.93 12.60 10.02
N THR A 344 8.92 12.27 10.86
CA THR A 344 10.14 13.06 10.97
C THR A 344 11.36 12.15 10.88
N ASN A 345 12.24 12.41 9.92
CA ASN A 345 13.42 11.58 9.69
C ASN A 345 13.05 10.09 9.53
N CYS A 346 12.13 9.80 8.61
CA CYS A 346 11.66 8.43 8.33
C CYS A 346 11.98 8.03 6.89
N THR A 347 12.10 6.73 6.65
CA THR A 347 12.17 6.17 5.28
C THR A 347 10.94 5.33 4.99
N ILE A 348 10.22 5.64 3.92
CA ILE A 348 9.04 4.89 3.52
C ILE A 348 9.32 4.28 2.15
N TRP A 349 9.26 2.95 2.06
CA TRP A 349 9.74 2.25 0.87
C TRP A 349 8.71 1.23 0.37
N ALA A 350 8.34 1.38 -0.89
CA ALA A 350 7.73 0.33 -1.69
C ALA A 350 8.05 0.65 -3.16
N THR A 351 7.51 -0.14 -4.07
CA THR A 351 7.68 0.08 -5.52
C THR A 351 6.49 0.81 -6.15
N ARG A 352 5.27 0.44 -5.76
CA ARG A 352 4.01 0.95 -6.30
C ARG A 352 3.03 1.25 -5.16
N ASP A 353 2.35 2.39 -5.22
CA ASP A 353 1.41 2.87 -4.21
C ASP A 353 2.05 2.95 -2.82
N THR A 354 3.27 3.48 -2.71
CA THR A 354 4.07 3.45 -1.47
C THR A 354 3.31 4.00 -0.26
N ILE A 355 2.60 5.12 -0.44
CA ILE A 355 1.82 5.78 0.60
C ILE A 355 0.39 6.00 0.11
N PHE A 356 -0.57 5.49 0.87
CA PHE A 356 -1.99 5.73 0.64
C PHE A 356 -2.58 6.67 1.70
N THR A 357 -2.89 7.89 1.31
CA THR A 357 -3.22 8.98 2.24
C THR A 357 -4.68 8.99 2.69
N GLY A 358 -5.58 8.28 2.00
CA GLY A 358 -7.00 8.24 2.36
C GLY A 358 -7.92 7.83 1.21
N LYS A 359 -9.05 7.23 1.58
CA LYS A 359 -10.21 7.01 0.68
C LYS A 359 -10.94 8.30 0.40
N VAL A 360 -11.68 8.34 -0.71
CA VAL A 360 -12.53 9.47 -1.10
C VAL A 360 -13.42 9.93 0.07
N ASN A 361 -13.42 11.24 0.33
CA ASN A 361 -14.06 11.93 1.46
C ASN A 361 -13.36 11.82 2.83
N ALA A 362 -12.18 11.19 2.92
CA ALA A 362 -11.34 11.32 4.10
C ALA A 362 -10.68 12.71 4.13
N ASN A 363 -10.57 13.30 5.33
CA ASN A 363 -9.96 14.59 5.62
C ASN A 363 -8.67 14.38 6.43
N ASN A 364 -7.82 13.46 6.00
CA ASN A 364 -6.56 13.17 6.68
C ASN A 364 -5.55 14.27 6.39
N THR A 365 -4.72 14.63 7.37
CA THR A 365 -3.59 15.55 7.22
C THR A 365 -2.28 14.79 7.40
N TRP A 366 -1.31 15.01 6.53
CA TRP A 366 -0.03 14.35 6.51
C TRP A 366 1.10 15.38 6.45
N THR A 367 2.10 15.24 7.33
CA THR A 367 3.32 16.05 7.31
C THR A 367 4.54 15.15 7.32
N PHE A 368 5.45 15.36 6.37
CA PHE A 368 6.71 14.66 6.27
C PHE A 368 7.84 15.70 6.38
N ASP A 369 8.70 15.56 7.39
CA ASP A 369 9.83 16.44 7.62
C ASP A 369 11.13 15.64 7.53
N ASN A 370 12.01 15.99 6.58
CA ASN A 370 13.29 15.32 6.36
C ASN A 370 13.13 13.80 6.14
N CYS A 371 12.10 13.37 5.41
CA CYS A 371 11.84 11.97 5.11
C CYS A 371 12.38 11.56 3.74
N THR A 372 12.75 10.27 3.60
CA THR A 372 13.01 9.63 2.31
C THR A 372 11.80 8.79 1.91
N ILE A 373 11.30 8.95 0.69
CA ILE A 373 10.15 8.21 0.16
C ILE A 373 10.58 7.55 -1.14
N ALA A 374 10.54 6.23 -1.18
CA ALA A 374 10.96 5.46 -2.34
C ALA A 374 9.78 4.85 -3.10
N GLY A 375 9.90 4.80 -4.41
CA GLY A 375 8.92 4.18 -5.31
C GLY A 375 8.90 4.83 -6.68
N PHE A 376 8.15 4.26 -7.61
CA PHE A 376 7.97 4.83 -8.94
C PHE A 376 6.50 5.00 -9.32
N GLN A 377 5.62 4.03 -9.11
CA GLN A 377 4.23 4.16 -9.52
C GLN A 377 3.39 4.72 -8.38
N ASP A 378 2.76 5.87 -8.59
CA ASP A 378 1.78 6.49 -7.69
C ASP A 378 2.25 6.55 -6.23
N VAL A 379 3.47 7.08 -6.04
CA VAL A 379 4.22 6.96 -4.79
C VAL A 379 3.46 7.50 -3.58
N VAL A 380 2.82 8.66 -3.71
CA VAL A 380 1.95 9.24 -2.69
C VAL A 380 0.57 9.46 -3.31
N CYS A 381 -0.40 8.62 -2.98
CA CYS A 381 -1.72 8.63 -3.60
C CYS A 381 -2.87 8.75 -2.58
N GLY A 382 -4.07 9.12 -3.03
CA GLY A 382 -5.28 9.21 -2.20
C GLY A 382 -5.76 10.64 -1.94
N THR A 383 -6.59 10.83 -0.90
CA THR A 383 -7.31 12.10 -0.65
C THR A 383 -6.81 12.92 0.53
N GLY A 384 -5.75 12.50 1.21
CA GLY A 384 -5.21 13.25 2.35
C GLY A 384 -4.50 14.53 1.91
N ASP A 385 -4.58 15.57 2.73
CA ASP A 385 -3.78 16.77 2.58
C ASP A 385 -2.34 16.49 3.02
N VAL A 386 -1.38 16.66 2.11
CA VAL A 386 0.02 16.29 2.32
C VAL A 386 0.91 17.51 2.26
N THR A 387 1.83 17.63 3.22
CA THR A 387 2.97 18.55 3.18
C THR A 387 4.26 17.75 3.35
N LEU A 388 5.19 17.88 2.40
CA LEU A 388 6.54 17.33 2.46
C LEU A 388 7.52 18.49 2.57
N ASN A 389 8.40 18.47 3.57
CA ASN A 389 9.43 19.49 3.80
C ASN A 389 10.80 18.84 3.80
N ASP A 390 11.67 19.31 2.91
CA ASP A 390 13.06 18.86 2.80
C ASP A 390 13.16 17.33 2.64
N CYS A 391 12.20 16.76 1.89
CA CYS A 391 12.11 15.32 1.66
C CYS A 391 12.95 14.89 0.45
N ILE A 392 13.30 13.60 0.43
CA ILE A 392 13.95 12.94 -0.70
C ILE A 392 12.94 11.99 -1.34
N TRP A 393 12.72 12.13 -2.66
CA TRP A 393 12.11 11.09 -3.47
C TRP A 393 13.22 10.19 -4.03
N GLU A 394 13.30 8.96 -3.54
CA GLU A 394 14.22 7.95 -4.03
C GLU A 394 13.58 7.16 -5.18
N LEU A 395 14.05 7.41 -6.40
CA LEU A 395 13.54 6.76 -7.60
C LEU A 395 14.08 5.34 -7.72
N SER A 396 13.17 4.41 -7.95
CA SER A 396 13.47 3.01 -8.32
C SER A 396 12.71 2.68 -9.60
N LEU A 397 13.29 2.98 -10.76
CA LEU A 397 12.57 2.90 -12.02
C LEU A 397 12.49 1.46 -12.56
N SER A 398 11.26 0.99 -12.81
CA SER A 398 10.98 -0.17 -13.67
C SER A 398 10.03 0.19 -14.82
N SER A 399 9.40 1.36 -14.74
CA SER A 399 8.48 1.96 -15.70
C SER A 399 8.40 3.46 -15.45
N ASP A 400 7.53 4.16 -16.19
CA ASP A 400 7.22 5.58 -15.92
C ASP A 400 6.83 5.80 -14.45
N ALA A 401 7.34 6.88 -13.88
CA ALA A 401 7.19 7.21 -12.47
C ALA A 401 6.24 8.39 -12.24
N ARG A 402 5.44 8.35 -11.17
CA ARG A 402 4.54 9.44 -10.73
C ARG A 402 4.65 9.62 -9.22
N PHE A 403 5.00 10.82 -8.77
CA PHE A 403 5.18 11.08 -7.35
C PHE A 403 3.88 11.41 -6.61
N LEU A 404 3.33 12.62 -6.81
CA LEU A 404 2.12 13.09 -6.12
C LEU A 404 0.86 12.75 -6.94
N VAL A 405 0.00 11.91 -6.38
CA VAL A 405 -1.16 11.33 -7.06
C VAL A 405 -2.44 11.59 -6.27
N PRO A 406 -2.87 12.86 -6.16
CA PRO A 406 -4.07 13.23 -5.43
C PRO A 406 -5.32 12.66 -6.08
N ASN A 407 -6.32 12.50 -5.23
CA ASN A 407 -7.67 12.15 -5.58
C ASN A 407 -8.62 12.92 -4.68
N SER A 408 -9.81 13.29 -5.15
CA SER A 408 -10.77 14.01 -4.31
C SER A 408 -12.20 13.80 -4.78
N SER A 409 -13.19 14.05 -3.92
CA SER A 409 -14.58 14.16 -4.33
C SER A 409 -14.89 15.56 -4.90
N LEU A 410 -16.11 15.75 -5.42
CA LEU A 410 -16.56 17.06 -5.91
C LEU A 410 -16.70 18.13 -4.81
N THR A 411 -16.83 17.71 -3.54
CA THR A 411 -17.16 18.61 -2.42
C THR A 411 -16.02 18.81 -1.43
N VAL A 412 -14.94 18.04 -1.55
CA VAL A 412 -13.74 18.14 -0.72
C VAL A 412 -12.58 18.53 -1.63
N THR A 413 -11.63 19.32 -1.14
CA THR A 413 -10.39 19.61 -1.86
C THR A 413 -9.26 18.80 -1.24
N THR A 414 -8.44 18.14 -2.08
CA THR A 414 -7.22 17.46 -1.64
C THR A 414 -6.01 18.25 -2.11
N LYS A 415 -5.09 18.50 -1.18
CA LYS A 415 -3.90 19.34 -1.41
C LYS A 415 -2.62 18.58 -1.10
N MET A 416 -1.71 18.48 -2.06
CA MET A 416 -0.39 17.88 -1.85
C MET A 416 0.71 18.88 -2.19
N VAL A 417 1.57 19.18 -1.22
CA VAL A 417 2.64 20.19 -1.33
C VAL A 417 3.99 19.56 -1.01
N ALA A 418 4.97 19.71 -1.89
CA ALA A 418 6.36 19.37 -1.64
C ALA A 418 7.23 20.63 -1.65
N ASN A 419 7.90 20.91 -0.53
CA ASN A 419 8.85 22.00 -0.36
C ASN A 419 10.27 21.43 -0.34
N ASN A 420 11.16 22.00 -1.15
CA ASN A 420 12.58 21.62 -1.20
C ASN A 420 12.80 20.11 -1.44
N LEU A 421 12.11 19.56 -2.45
CA LEU A 421 12.22 18.14 -2.77
C LEU A 421 13.60 17.82 -3.36
N THR A 422 14.27 16.79 -2.86
CA THR A 422 15.43 16.21 -3.54
C THR A 422 14.98 14.98 -4.31
N ILE A 423 15.21 14.93 -5.61
CA ILE A 423 14.93 13.76 -6.45
C ILE A 423 16.23 12.98 -6.59
N ASN A 424 16.34 11.87 -5.88
CA ASN A 424 17.50 11.00 -5.90
C ASN A 424 17.24 9.84 -6.86
N ASP A 425 17.79 9.96 -8.07
CA ASP A 425 17.87 8.83 -8.99
C ASP A 425 19.03 7.93 -8.58
N THR A 426 18.70 6.82 -7.92
CA THR A 426 19.67 5.81 -7.49
C THR A 426 19.96 4.79 -8.58
N THR A 427 19.33 4.92 -9.76
CA THR A 427 19.43 3.93 -10.83
C THR A 427 20.48 4.34 -11.87
N ASP A 428 21.66 3.73 -11.75
CA ASP A 428 22.85 3.98 -12.58
C ASP A 428 22.74 3.45 -14.04
N THR A 429 21.53 3.39 -14.63
CA THR A 429 21.27 2.53 -15.80
C THR A 429 20.63 3.16 -17.04
N GLY A 430 20.52 4.50 -17.15
CA GLY A 430 20.14 5.13 -18.43
C GLY A 430 18.76 4.73 -18.94
N PHE A 431 17.71 5.05 -18.17
CA PHE A 431 16.33 4.72 -18.51
C PHE A 431 15.78 5.50 -19.71
N THR A 432 14.84 4.87 -20.42
CA THR A 432 13.93 5.52 -21.40
C THR A 432 12.56 5.88 -20.78
N ALA A 433 12.34 5.55 -19.50
CA ALA A 433 11.10 5.79 -18.77
C ALA A 433 10.96 7.26 -18.36
N LYS A 434 9.73 7.76 -18.36
CA LYS A 434 9.43 9.15 -18.03
C LYS A 434 9.12 9.30 -16.55
N THR A 435 9.67 10.34 -15.93
CA THR A 435 9.41 10.66 -14.53
C THR A 435 8.51 11.88 -14.44
N TYR A 436 7.36 11.75 -13.78
CA TYR A 436 6.38 12.82 -13.60
C TYR A 436 6.26 13.21 -12.12
N LEU A 437 6.19 14.50 -11.84
CA LEU A 437 6.01 15.01 -10.48
C LEU A 437 4.61 14.74 -9.93
N GLY A 438 3.65 14.44 -10.80
CA GLY A 438 2.36 13.91 -10.37
C GLY A 438 1.45 13.46 -11.51
N ARG A 439 0.33 12.85 -11.11
CA ARG A 439 -0.81 12.57 -11.98
C ARG A 439 -2.11 12.53 -11.20
N GLY A 440 -3.23 12.85 -11.80
CA GLY A 440 -4.55 12.65 -11.20
C GLY A 440 -4.88 11.17 -11.20
N TRP A 441 -5.36 10.64 -10.07
CA TRP A 441 -5.57 9.19 -9.98
C TRP A 441 -6.72 8.69 -10.88
N GLY A 442 -7.80 9.45 -10.97
CA GLY A 442 -8.87 9.25 -11.96
C GLY A 442 -9.84 8.10 -11.69
N THR A 443 -10.27 7.92 -10.44
CA THR A 443 -11.29 6.92 -10.08
C THR A 443 -12.73 7.46 -10.22
N SER A 444 -13.69 6.60 -10.58
CA SER A 444 -15.10 6.98 -10.71
C SER A 444 -15.66 7.70 -9.46
N GLY A 445 -16.33 8.83 -9.66
CA GLY A 445 -16.89 9.66 -8.56
C GLY A 445 -15.91 10.68 -7.96
N CYS A 446 -14.72 10.81 -8.54
CA CYS A 446 -13.71 11.76 -8.13
C CYS A 446 -13.66 12.98 -9.05
N SER A 447 -13.07 14.08 -8.57
CA SER A 447 -12.93 15.32 -9.32
C SER A 447 -11.51 15.84 -9.25
N LEU A 448 -10.83 15.87 -10.40
CA LEU A 448 -9.53 16.53 -10.53
C LEU A 448 -9.62 18.03 -10.30
N ALA A 449 -10.79 18.63 -10.55
CA ALA A 449 -11.03 20.05 -10.31
C ALA A 449 -10.89 20.44 -8.83
N SER A 450 -11.06 19.48 -7.92
CA SER A 450 -10.92 19.66 -6.48
C SER A 450 -9.57 19.13 -5.97
N THR A 451 -8.54 19.12 -6.82
CA THR A 451 -7.18 18.74 -6.41
C THR A 451 -6.20 19.90 -6.61
N GLN A 452 -5.24 20.01 -5.70
CA GLN A 452 -4.14 20.96 -5.75
C GLN A 452 -2.82 20.24 -5.52
N VAL A 453 -1.85 20.42 -6.43
CA VAL A 453 -0.49 19.90 -6.28
C VAL A 453 0.49 21.03 -6.43
N ILE A 454 1.40 21.19 -5.47
CA ILE A 454 2.42 22.24 -5.49
C ILE A 454 3.79 21.61 -5.25
N VAL A 455 4.68 21.68 -6.24
CA VAL A 455 6.11 21.38 -6.05
C VAL A 455 6.87 22.69 -6.01
N ASN A 456 7.29 23.06 -4.80
CA ASN A 456 7.93 24.32 -4.46
C ASN A 456 9.44 24.13 -4.27
N GLY A 457 10.15 24.06 -5.39
CA GLY A 457 11.59 23.84 -5.42
C GLY A 457 11.96 22.36 -5.43
N TYR A 458 12.82 21.96 -6.37
CA TYR A 458 13.40 20.63 -6.39
C TYR A 458 14.82 20.62 -6.98
N THR A 459 15.64 19.67 -6.51
CA THR A 459 17.02 19.45 -6.98
C THR A 459 17.26 17.97 -7.26
N ASP A 460 18.28 17.63 -8.04
CA ASP A 460 18.79 16.26 -8.09
C ASP A 460 19.70 15.95 -6.89
N ASN A 461 20.15 14.69 -6.82
CA ASN A 461 21.09 14.18 -5.82
C ASN A 461 22.50 14.81 -5.86
N SER A 462 22.86 15.55 -6.91
CA SER A 462 24.10 16.35 -6.92
C SER A 462 23.92 17.73 -6.27
N GLY A 463 22.69 18.05 -5.83
CA GLY A 463 22.31 19.38 -5.38
C GLY A 463 22.20 20.38 -6.54
N THR A 464 22.27 19.90 -7.78
CA THR A 464 22.13 20.73 -8.96
C THR A 464 20.64 20.86 -9.29
N LEU A 465 20.28 22.05 -9.74
CA LEU A 465 18.97 22.24 -10.33
C LEU A 465 18.87 21.45 -11.61
N VAL A 466 17.84 20.62 -11.69
CA VAL A 466 17.64 19.79 -12.86
C VAL A 466 17.20 20.67 -14.01
N THR A 467 18.11 20.90 -14.96
CA THR A 467 17.80 21.60 -16.20
C THR A 467 17.24 20.62 -17.23
N ASP A 468 16.07 20.95 -17.77
CA ASP A 468 15.44 20.49 -19.01
C ASP A 468 15.38 18.98 -19.32
N GLY A 469 14.15 18.44 -19.31
CA GLY A 469 13.74 17.28 -20.11
C GLY A 469 13.68 15.92 -19.41
N VAL A 470 14.24 15.80 -18.20
CA VAL A 470 14.30 14.53 -17.44
C VAL A 470 13.07 14.33 -16.55
N TYR A 471 12.61 15.39 -15.88
CA TYR A 471 11.43 15.38 -15.02
C TYR A 471 10.29 16.17 -15.67
N HIS A 472 9.20 15.49 -15.94
CA HIS A 472 7.98 16.05 -16.50
C HIS A 472 7.08 16.58 -15.37
N GLY A 473 6.36 17.67 -15.63
CA GLY A 473 5.42 18.25 -14.65
C GLY A 473 4.34 17.23 -14.27
N TYR A 474 3.47 16.87 -15.22
CA TYR A 474 2.32 16.00 -14.96
C TYR A 474 2.10 14.99 -16.07
N ASP A 475 1.66 13.80 -15.70
CA ASP A 475 1.28 12.76 -16.66
C ASP A 475 -0.16 12.90 -17.15
N THR A 476 -0.36 13.42 -18.36
CA THR A 476 -1.67 13.53 -19.04
C THR A 476 -2.10 12.28 -19.79
N SER A 477 -1.21 11.29 -19.94
CA SER A 477 -1.45 10.15 -20.85
C SER A 477 -2.54 9.19 -20.35
N LEU A 478 -2.86 9.27 -19.06
CA LEU A 478 -3.85 8.42 -18.39
C LEU A 478 -5.04 9.24 -17.88
N ALA A 479 -5.32 10.40 -18.52
CA ALA A 479 -6.38 11.30 -18.12
C ALA A 479 -7.77 10.62 -18.14
N ASN A 480 -8.35 10.63 -16.94
CA ASN A 480 -9.71 10.33 -16.48
C ASN A 480 -10.81 9.89 -17.50
N ASN A 481 -11.58 8.87 -17.11
CA ASN A 481 -12.74 8.34 -17.87
C ASN A 481 -14.01 9.22 -17.79
N ASP A 482 -13.99 10.34 -17.05
CA ASP A 482 -15.18 11.13 -16.70
C ASP A 482 -15.31 12.48 -17.43
N GLY A 483 -14.39 12.80 -18.35
CA GLY A 483 -14.42 14.04 -19.13
C GLY A 483 -13.89 15.28 -18.41
N THR A 484 -13.35 15.15 -17.19
CA THR A 484 -12.58 16.24 -16.54
C THR A 484 -11.19 16.35 -17.16
N THR A 485 -10.75 17.56 -17.48
CA THR A 485 -9.46 17.82 -18.13
C THR A 485 -8.44 18.35 -17.13
N LEU A 486 -7.14 18.23 -17.43
CA LEU A 486 -6.10 18.81 -16.57
C LEU A 486 -6.23 20.34 -16.41
N ALA A 487 -6.86 21.01 -17.37
CA ALA A 487 -7.16 22.44 -17.29
C ALA A 487 -8.06 22.80 -16.10
N ASP A 488 -8.76 21.82 -15.52
CA ASP A 488 -9.64 22.02 -14.37
C ASP A 488 -8.87 21.97 -13.02
N ALA A 489 -7.63 21.48 -13.02
CA ALA A 489 -6.82 21.19 -11.84
C ALA A 489 -5.84 22.34 -11.48
N ASN A 490 -5.63 22.59 -10.17
CA ASN A 490 -4.76 23.67 -9.66
C ASN A 490 -3.32 23.20 -9.38
N TRP A 491 -2.56 22.84 -10.42
CA TRP A 491 -1.27 22.16 -10.25
C TRP A 491 -0.09 23.03 -10.69
N LEU A 492 0.84 23.26 -9.77
CA LEU A 492 1.91 24.26 -9.89
C LEU A 492 3.27 23.65 -9.57
N VAL A 493 4.26 23.90 -10.42
CA VAL A 493 5.64 23.42 -10.20
C VAL A 493 6.63 24.56 -10.43
N ARG A 494 7.65 24.66 -9.59
CA ARG A 494 8.87 25.45 -9.84
C ARG A 494 10.12 24.73 -9.35
N ALA A 495 11.23 24.94 -10.05
CA ALA A 495 12.50 24.29 -9.73
C ALA A 495 13.26 25.03 -8.61
N LYS A 496 13.21 26.37 -8.55
CA LYS A 496 13.69 27.16 -7.39
C LYS A 496 12.56 27.88 -6.67
N GLN A 497 12.71 28.09 -5.36
CA GLN A 497 11.77 28.90 -4.56
C GLN A 497 11.70 30.39 -4.95
N ASN A 498 12.68 30.88 -5.72
CA ASN A 498 12.70 32.24 -6.25
C ASN A 498 12.40 32.31 -7.76
N GLU A 499 11.96 31.21 -8.38
CA GLU A 499 11.56 31.18 -9.79
C GLU A 499 10.03 31.18 -9.95
N ASN A 500 9.60 31.43 -11.19
CA ASN A 500 8.20 31.37 -11.59
C ASN A 500 7.65 29.95 -11.49
N TYR A 501 6.37 29.86 -11.12
CA TYR A 501 5.62 28.61 -11.26
C TYR A 501 5.21 28.41 -12.71
N TYR A 502 5.16 27.15 -13.15
CA TYR A 502 4.65 26.76 -14.45
C TYR A 502 3.58 25.67 -14.29
N THR A 503 2.56 25.69 -15.14
CA THR A 503 1.63 24.56 -15.30
C THR A 503 2.21 23.54 -16.25
N THR A 504 1.71 22.32 -16.13
CA THR A 504 2.43 21.07 -16.33
C THR A 504 2.55 20.57 -17.76
N ASN A 505 2.61 21.46 -18.74
CA ASN A 505 2.99 21.08 -20.09
C ASN A 505 3.97 22.09 -20.64
N ARG A 506 5.20 21.65 -20.94
CA ARG A 506 6.18 22.50 -21.63
C ARG A 506 5.66 22.95 -23.01
N ASP A 507 4.65 22.25 -23.54
CA ASP A 507 3.94 22.57 -24.78
C ASP A 507 2.76 23.56 -24.60
N LEU A 508 2.43 23.95 -23.36
CA LEU A 508 1.48 25.03 -23.08
C LEU A 508 2.23 26.11 -22.30
N ASP A 509 2.73 27.08 -23.05
CA ASP A 509 3.36 28.30 -22.53
C ASP A 509 2.65 28.83 -21.28
N THR A 510 3.33 28.67 -20.14
CA THR A 510 3.26 29.55 -18.95
C THR A 510 1.89 29.82 -18.32
N VAL A 511 1.73 29.34 -17.08
CA VAL A 511 1.02 30.11 -16.06
C VAL A 511 1.99 31.11 -15.50
N ALA A 512 2.09 32.23 -16.20
CA ALA A 512 2.68 33.41 -15.65
C ALA A 512 1.61 34.51 -15.71
N ILE A 513 1.73 35.51 -14.84
CA ILE A 513 1.14 36.82 -15.11
C ILE A 513 1.92 37.36 -16.32
N ASN A 514 1.65 36.85 -17.53
CA ASN A 514 2.56 36.75 -18.68
C ASN A 514 3.31 38.04 -19.04
N THR A 515 2.86 39.21 -18.58
CA THR A 515 3.62 40.45 -18.65
C THR A 515 3.11 41.41 -17.56
N LEU A 516 3.97 41.94 -16.69
CA LEU A 516 3.71 43.30 -16.18
C LEU A 516 3.96 44.28 -17.32
N GLN A 517 2.93 45.03 -17.69
CA GLN A 517 3.14 46.24 -18.46
C GLN A 517 3.81 47.27 -17.54
N THR A 518 4.70 48.09 -18.11
CA THR A 518 5.30 49.25 -17.41
C THR A 518 4.23 50.09 -16.71
N PRO A 519 4.57 50.81 -15.62
CA PRO A 519 3.63 51.72 -14.98
C PRO A 519 2.94 52.54 -16.06
N VAL A 520 1.62 52.39 -16.18
CA VAL A 520 0.93 52.91 -17.37
C VAL A 520 0.83 54.44 -17.29
N THR A 521 0.76 54.98 -16.07
CA THR A 521 0.75 56.41 -15.77
C THR A 521 1.01 56.64 -14.27
N LYS A 522 1.70 57.73 -13.93
CA LYS A 522 1.65 58.37 -12.62
C LYS A 522 0.46 59.33 -12.60
N ASP A 523 -0.43 59.23 -11.62
CA ASP A 523 -1.54 60.18 -11.50
C ASP A 523 -1.12 61.48 -10.79
N GLU A 524 -2.05 62.44 -10.72
CA GLU A 524 -1.81 63.77 -10.12
C GLU A 524 -1.49 63.70 -8.62
N ASP A 525 -1.86 62.60 -7.96
CA ASP A 525 -1.60 62.34 -6.53
C ASP A 525 -0.26 61.58 -6.31
N GLY A 526 0.39 61.14 -7.39
CA GLY A 526 1.68 60.45 -7.35
C GLY A 526 1.59 58.93 -7.25
N ASP A 527 0.41 58.35 -7.47
CA ASP A 527 0.19 56.90 -7.44
C ASP A 527 0.61 56.26 -8.78
N TYR A 528 1.11 55.02 -8.71
CA TYR A 528 1.54 54.25 -9.88
C TYR A 528 0.51 53.17 -10.22
N LEU A 529 0.12 53.12 -11.50
CA LEU A 529 -0.79 52.12 -12.04
C LEU A 529 -0.04 50.95 -12.67
N PHE A 530 -0.22 49.75 -12.12
CA PHE A 530 0.35 48.52 -12.69
C PHE A 530 -0.75 47.65 -13.31
N LYS A 531 -0.49 47.19 -14.53
CA LYS A 531 -1.37 46.30 -15.28
C LYS A 531 -0.65 44.98 -15.57
N GLY A 532 -1.22 43.88 -15.09
CA GLY A 532 -0.73 42.52 -15.33
C GLY A 532 -1.74 41.73 -16.16
N VAL A 533 -1.25 40.99 -17.15
CA VAL A 533 -2.05 39.99 -17.87
C VAL A 533 -2.02 38.70 -17.07
N VAL A 534 -3.18 38.13 -16.72
CA VAL A 534 -3.25 36.87 -15.96
C VAL A 534 -3.94 35.80 -16.78
N ASN A 535 -3.36 34.59 -16.83
CA ASN A 535 -3.94 33.48 -17.58
C ASN A 535 -5.24 32.97 -16.92
N ASN A 536 -6.30 32.82 -17.72
CA ASN A 536 -7.70 32.63 -17.31
C ASN A 536 -7.95 31.31 -16.54
N SER A 537 -7.22 30.24 -16.83
CA SER A 537 -7.51 28.89 -16.29
C SER A 537 -7.41 28.77 -14.77
N LEU A 538 -6.65 29.64 -14.10
CA LEU A 538 -6.43 29.57 -12.65
C LEU A 538 -7.03 30.75 -11.85
N LEU A 539 -7.62 31.72 -12.55
CA LEU A 539 -8.17 32.95 -11.96
C LEU A 539 -9.43 32.71 -11.14
N ALA A 540 -10.23 31.70 -11.49
CA ALA A 540 -11.50 31.41 -10.83
C ALA A 540 -11.36 30.82 -9.41
N LYS A 541 -10.14 30.39 -9.02
CA LYS A 541 -9.87 29.68 -7.76
C LYS A 541 -8.73 30.28 -6.91
N ALA A 542 -8.22 31.45 -7.28
CA ALA A 542 -7.21 32.15 -6.49
C ALA A 542 -7.86 32.90 -5.32
N ASP A 543 -7.30 32.80 -4.12
CA ASP A 543 -7.75 33.58 -2.95
C ASP A 543 -7.37 35.05 -3.08
N TYR A 544 -6.23 35.31 -3.73
CA TYR A 544 -5.64 36.63 -3.87
C TYR A 544 -4.87 36.70 -5.18
N ILE A 545 -5.03 37.80 -5.91
CA ILE A 545 -4.14 38.16 -7.01
C ILE A 545 -3.77 39.62 -6.83
N GLY A 546 -2.48 39.93 -6.87
CA GLY A 546 -1.99 41.29 -6.64
C GLY A 546 -0.55 41.45 -7.07
N PHE A 547 0.09 42.49 -6.52
CA PHE A 547 1.50 42.74 -6.71
C PHE A 547 2.19 42.90 -5.35
N ALA A 548 3.43 42.43 -5.28
CA ALA A 548 4.33 42.57 -4.14
C ALA A 548 5.47 43.53 -4.51
N VAL A 549 5.86 44.38 -3.56
CA VAL A 549 6.93 45.37 -3.75
C VAL A 549 8.12 45.00 -2.88
N PHE A 550 9.30 45.09 -3.47
CA PHE A 550 10.57 44.83 -2.84
C PHE A 550 11.50 46.04 -3.03
N ASN A 551 12.39 46.28 -2.09
CA ASN A 551 13.49 47.22 -2.30
C ASN A 551 14.48 46.66 -3.34
N ALA A 552 15.40 47.50 -3.81
CA ALA A 552 16.45 47.10 -4.76
C ALA A 552 17.34 45.94 -4.26
N ASP A 553 17.45 45.75 -2.94
CA ASP A 553 18.19 44.65 -2.30
C ASP A 553 17.38 43.35 -2.14
N GLY A 554 16.13 43.34 -2.64
CA GLY A 554 15.23 42.18 -2.56
C GLY A 554 14.46 42.05 -1.25
N THR A 555 14.56 43.02 -0.31
CA THR A 555 13.77 43.00 0.93
C THR A 555 12.30 43.33 0.67
N PHE A 556 11.38 42.55 1.24
CA PHE A 556 9.93 42.74 1.05
C PHE A 556 9.43 43.99 1.78
N VAL A 557 8.70 44.85 1.06
CA VAL A 557 8.18 46.13 1.58
C VAL A 557 6.68 46.07 1.85
N GLY A 558 5.92 45.40 0.98
CA GLY A 558 4.46 45.29 1.12
C GLY A 558 3.80 44.69 -0.12
N ASN A 559 2.48 44.47 -0.06
CA ASN A 559 1.67 44.01 -1.18
C ASN A 559 0.32 44.74 -1.24
N THR A 560 -0.27 44.83 -2.43
CA THR A 560 -1.62 45.39 -2.64
C THR A 560 -2.64 44.29 -2.87
N LYS A 561 -3.70 44.30 -2.06
CA LYS A 561 -4.87 43.47 -2.29
C LYS A 561 -5.69 44.09 -3.42
N ASN A 562 -5.97 43.31 -4.46
CA ASN A 562 -6.92 43.74 -5.47
C ASN A 562 -8.33 43.26 -5.09
N ASP A 563 -9.31 44.16 -5.15
CA ASP A 563 -10.72 43.82 -4.98
C ASP A 563 -11.45 43.66 -6.33
N THR A 564 -10.80 43.95 -7.49
CA THR A 564 -11.46 43.87 -8.81
C THR A 564 -10.55 43.31 -9.92
N VAL A 565 -10.99 42.22 -10.57
CA VAL A 565 -10.38 41.66 -11.79
C VAL A 565 -11.21 42.11 -12.99
N TYR A 566 -10.57 42.60 -14.05
CA TYR A 566 -11.26 43.07 -15.26
C TYR A 566 -11.11 42.07 -16.41
N ARG A 567 -12.23 41.65 -17.00
CA ARG A 567 -12.25 40.96 -18.29
C ARG A 567 -12.30 41.98 -19.40
N VAL A 568 -11.26 42.07 -20.23
CA VAL A 568 -11.24 42.98 -21.37
C VAL A 568 -11.39 42.15 -22.63
N THR A 569 -12.57 42.20 -23.23
CA THR A 569 -12.84 41.62 -24.56
C THR A 569 -12.48 42.65 -25.63
N GLY A 570 -11.37 42.44 -26.35
CA GLY A 570 -10.87 43.32 -27.43
C GLY A 570 -9.99 42.55 -28.44
N GLU A 571 -9.55 43.22 -29.52
CA GLU A 571 -8.96 42.66 -30.76
C GLU A 571 -7.75 41.70 -30.62
N GLU A 572 -7.16 41.53 -29.42
CA GLU A 572 -6.04 40.62 -29.14
C GLU A 572 -6.45 39.29 -28.45
N GLY A 573 -7.76 39.00 -28.38
CA GLY A 573 -8.29 37.76 -27.78
C GLY A 573 -8.74 37.92 -26.32
N ASP A 574 -9.41 36.88 -25.79
CA ASP A 574 -10.03 36.85 -24.45
C ASP A 574 -8.99 36.81 -23.31
N ASN A 575 -8.28 37.91 -23.08
CA ASN A 575 -7.32 38.04 -21.98
C ASN A 575 -7.96 38.67 -20.72
N LEU A 576 -7.64 38.12 -19.54
CA LEU A 576 -8.02 38.70 -18.23
C LEU A 576 -6.89 39.58 -17.70
N TYR A 577 -7.24 40.75 -17.18
CA TYR A 577 -6.29 41.73 -16.67
C TYR A 577 -6.56 42.01 -15.19
N THR A 578 -5.49 42.10 -14.39
CA THR A 578 -5.54 42.69 -13.06
C THR A 578 -4.89 44.06 -13.09
N VAL A 579 -5.59 45.04 -12.53
CA VAL A 579 -5.14 46.44 -12.46
C VAL A 579 -5.08 46.81 -10.98
N ASN A 580 -3.91 47.18 -10.47
CA ASN A 580 -3.75 47.62 -9.08
C ASN A 580 -3.17 49.03 -9.02
N TYR A 581 -3.63 49.78 -8.02
CA TYR A 581 -3.08 51.08 -7.64
C TYR A 581 -2.18 50.90 -6.42
N PHE A 582 -0.93 51.35 -6.52
CA PHE A 582 -0.07 51.48 -5.35
C PHE A 582 -0.11 52.91 -4.83
N LYS A 583 -0.72 53.07 -3.65
CA LYS A 583 -0.65 54.32 -2.89
C LYS A 583 0.68 54.45 -2.17
N ASN A 584 1.40 55.55 -2.42
CA ASN A 584 2.69 55.87 -1.79
C ASN A 584 3.76 54.78 -1.99
N MET A 585 4.29 54.66 -3.22
CA MET A 585 5.39 53.74 -3.48
C MET A 585 6.64 54.05 -2.63
N PRO A 586 7.38 53.03 -2.17
CA PRO A 586 8.74 53.23 -1.66
C PRO A 586 9.63 53.68 -2.82
N ALA A 587 10.72 54.37 -2.49
CA ALA A 587 11.57 55.14 -3.40
C ALA A 587 11.96 54.47 -4.74
N GLU A 588 12.38 55.29 -5.70
CA GLU A 588 12.94 54.89 -7.00
C GLU A 588 13.92 53.71 -6.88
N GLY A 589 13.81 52.71 -7.78
CA GLY A 589 14.62 51.49 -7.72
C GLY A 589 13.96 50.27 -7.03
N CYS A 590 12.73 50.38 -6.56
CA CYS A 590 11.97 49.22 -6.08
C CYS A 590 11.62 48.23 -7.20
N ILE A 591 11.51 46.95 -6.84
CA ILE A 591 11.14 45.83 -7.71
C ILE A 591 9.68 45.46 -7.44
N VAL A 592 8.85 45.47 -8.47
CA VAL A 592 7.45 45.00 -8.38
C VAL A 592 7.34 43.61 -8.98
N LYS A 593 6.68 42.70 -8.25
CA LYS A 593 6.43 41.31 -8.68
C LYS A 593 4.96 40.99 -8.65
N GLY A 594 4.48 40.21 -9.63
CA GLY A 594 3.14 39.64 -9.59
C GLY A 594 3.00 38.64 -8.43
N PHE A 595 1.85 38.58 -7.79
CA PHE A 595 1.61 37.66 -6.67
C PHE A 595 0.24 37.01 -6.81
N VAL A 596 0.18 35.72 -6.54
CA VAL A 596 -1.07 34.96 -6.44
C VAL A 596 -1.05 34.16 -5.15
N GLN A 597 -2.13 34.17 -4.38
CA GLN A 597 -2.29 33.30 -3.22
C GLN A 597 -3.33 32.24 -3.53
N TYR A 598 -3.01 30.99 -3.19
CA TYR A 598 -3.94 29.89 -3.23
C TYR A 598 -3.97 29.21 -1.87
N ASP A 599 -5.14 29.14 -1.26
CA ASP A 599 -5.46 28.45 -0.02
C ASP A 599 -4.36 28.58 1.06
N GLY A 600 -4.06 29.83 1.43
CA GLY A 600 -3.02 30.14 2.44
C GLY A 600 -1.56 29.98 1.99
N VAL A 601 -1.27 29.36 0.84
CA VAL A 601 0.07 29.31 0.24
C VAL A 601 0.32 30.60 -0.53
N LYS A 602 1.28 31.39 -0.04
CA LYS A 602 1.73 32.63 -0.70
C LYS A 602 2.62 32.29 -1.89
N ILE A 603 2.05 32.27 -3.09
CA ILE A 603 2.77 32.03 -4.34
C ILE A 603 3.20 33.38 -4.95
N MET A 604 4.43 33.81 -4.67
CA MET A 604 5.05 34.96 -5.33
C MET A 604 5.60 34.53 -6.68
N ASN A 605 5.17 35.19 -7.76
CA ASN A 605 5.58 34.89 -9.13
C ASN A 605 6.50 36.03 -9.62
N GLU A 606 7.76 35.76 -9.93
CA GLU A 606 8.72 36.72 -10.52
C GLU A 606 8.43 36.97 -12.01
N VAL A 607 7.23 37.44 -12.37
CA VAL A 607 6.83 37.39 -13.78
C VAL A 607 7.45 38.48 -14.66
N SER A 608 7.97 39.53 -14.05
CA SER A 608 8.95 40.40 -14.68
C SER A 608 9.45 41.34 -13.59
N ASN A 609 10.75 41.31 -13.32
CA ASN A 609 11.34 42.33 -12.46
C ASN A 609 11.30 43.64 -13.24
N GLN A 610 10.36 44.51 -12.89
CA GLN A 610 10.41 45.90 -13.32
C GLN A 610 11.00 46.73 -12.21
N THR A 611 12.15 47.33 -12.51
CA THR A 611 12.69 48.42 -11.68
C THR A 611 11.91 49.66 -12.03
N VAL A 612 11.27 50.28 -11.05
CA VAL A 612 10.60 51.57 -11.26
C VAL A 612 11.67 52.63 -11.51
N THR A 613 11.72 53.14 -12.74
CA THR A 613 12.56 54.26 -13.17
C THR A 613 11.76 55.56 -13.11
N ALA A 614 12.42 56.70 -12.88
CA ALA A 614 11.75 58.01 -12.79
C ALA A 614 11.08 58.53 -14.07
N GLU A 615 11.19 57.85 -15.21
CA GLU A 615 10.55 58.21 -16.49
C GLU A 615 9.23 57.49 -16.74
#